data_AF-A0A388QKX1-F1
#
_entry.id   AF-A0A388QKX1-F1
#
_cell.length_a   1.000
_cell.length_b   1.000
_cell.length_c   1.000
_cell.angle_alpha   90.00
_cell.angle_beta   90.00
_cell.angle_gamma   90.00
#
_symmetry.space_group_name_H-M   'P 1'
#
loop_
_entity.id
_entity.type
_entity.pdbx_description
1 polymer ?
#
loop_
_entity_poly.entity_id
_entity_poly.type
_entity_poly.pdbx_seq_one_letter_code
_entity_poly.pdbx_strand_id
1 'polypeptide(L)'
;MSIIKENADVFEYVGKDEAYLDVTNRVEENFDKASHLAQQIKNSIRDKVKLSCSIGISSNKLIAKIASDFRKPDGLTVVSPEKVEEFLEKLKIRAIPGIGKKTEEQLIQMNLETIKDLKKLDVFTLNKEFGRKHGTYIFNAVRGIDDEPVKEREASIQYSKLSTLKKDSKDYDFLAENLMELCRELHEVIQKNNRRFKSIGIQFIQSDLTNKTKSRMLKNPTSSLEELQKNADQLLKEALEDQKNTVRRLGVKVSELSEIRGQSDITSYF
;
A
#
# COMPACT_ATOMS: atom_id res chain seq x y z
N MET A 1 -10.28 11.38 8.71
CA MET A 1 -10.83 10.35 7.80
C MET A 1 -12.35 10.41 7.71
N SER A 2 -13.12 10.34 8.80
CA SER A 2 -14.60 10.42 8.72
C SER A 2 -15.13 11.65 7.96
N ILE A 3 -14.59 12.84 8.27
CA ILE A 3 -14.92 14.10 7.56
C ILE A 3 -14.71 13.96 6.04
N ILE A 4 -13.65 13.28 5.61
CA ILE A 4 -13.32 13.11 4.19
C ILE A 4 -14.32 12.13 3.56
N LYS A 5 -14.56 10.99 4.22
CA LYS A 5 -15.46 9.93 3.75
C LYS A 5 -16.90 10.41 3.52
N GLU A 6 -17.42 11.27 4.38
CA GLU A 6 -18.79 11.82 4.28
C GLU A 6 -19.04 12.65 3.00
N ASN A 7 -17.97 13.12 2.36
CA ASN A 7 -18.02 13.98 1.19
C ASN A 7 -17.78 13.23 -0.14
N ALA A 8 -17.60 11.91 -0.11
CA ALA A 8 -17.32 11.10 -1.29
C ALA A 8 -18.51 10.24 -1.71
N ASP A 9 -18.62 9.98 -3.01
CA ASP A 9 -19.47 8.92 -3.58
C ASP A 9 -18.82 7.55 -3.34
N VAL A 10 -17.50 7.46 -3.58
CA VAL A 10 -16.67 6.29 -3.23
C VAL A 10 -15.42 6.76 -2.49
N PHE A 11 -15.07 6.10 -1.39
CA PHE A 11 -13.94 6.44 -0.55
C PHE A 11 -12.89 5.33 -0.50
N GLU A 12 -11.67 5.62 -0.95
CA GLU A 12 -10.53 4.71 -0.89
C GLU A 12 -9.55 5.16 0.20
N TYR A 13 -9.40 4.35 1.24
CA TYR A 13 -8.40 4.58 2.28
C TYR A 13 -7.01 4.15 1.81
N VAL A 14 -6.07 5.08 1.73
CA VAL A 14 -4.67 4.80 1.32
C VAL A 14 -3.76 4.68 2.54
N GLY A 15 -3.81 5.67 3.43
CA GLY A 15 -2.90 5.79 4.57
C GLY A 15 -3.53 6.53 5.75
N LYS A 16 -2.76 6.77 6.81
CA LYS A 16 -3.26 7.51 7.99
C LYS A 16 -3.64 8.95 7.64
N ASP A 17 -2.98 9.52 6.64
CA ASP A 17 -3.04 10.91 6.21
C ASP A 17 -3.43 11.10 4.74
N GLU A 18 -3.68 10.00 4.00
CA GLU A 18 -4.00 10.03 2.57
C GLU A 18 -5.20 9.14 2.23
N ALA A 19 -6.04 9.61 1.30
CA ALA A 19 -7.20 8.90 0.75
C ALA A 19 -7.55 9.43 -0.65
N TYR A 20 -8.22 8.62 -1.46
CA TYR A 20 -8.89 9.07 -2.69
C TYR A 20 -10.39 9.14 -2.50
N LEU A 21 -11.02 10.08 -3.20
CA LEU A 21 -12.46 10.29 -3.21
C LEU A 21 -12.91 10.33 -4.66
N ASP A 22 -13.87 9.49 -5.00
CA ASP A 22 -14.72 9.72 -6.15
C ASP A 22 -15.84 10.67 -5.71
N VAL A 23 -16.01 11.77 -6.44
CA VAL A 23 -17.06 12.77 -6.19
C VAL A 23 -17.88 13.05 -7.46
N THR A 24 -17.74 12.20 -8.48
CA THR A 24 -18.25 12.40 -9.85
C THR A 24 -19.74 12.71 -9.87
N ASN A 25 -20.54 11.92 -9.14
CA ASN A 25 -21.99 12.11 -9.10
C ASN A 25 -22.36 13.34 -8.28
N ARG A 26 -21.70 13.52 -7.12
CA ARG A 26 -21.96 14.65 -6.21
C ARG A 26 -21.70 16.01 -6.83
N VAL A 27 -20.72 16.09 -7.73
CA VAL A 27 -20.32 17.35 -8.38
C VAL A 27 -20.82 17.45 -9.82
N GLU A 28 -21.62 16.48 -10.28
CA GLU A 28 -22.15 16.43 -11.64
C GLU A 28 -21.05 16.61 -12.71
N GLU A 29 -19.93 15.90 -12.53
CA GLU A 29 -18.73 15.97 -13.41
C GLU A 29 -18.13 17.39 -13.58
N ASN A 30 -18.49 18.34 -12.71
CA ASN A 30 -18.06 19.73 -12.80
C ASN A 30 -16.85 20.01 -11.90
N PHE A 31 -15.75 20.43 -12.51
CA PHE A 31 -14.48 20.71 -11.80
C PHE A 31 -14.54 21.94 -10.88
N ASP A 32 -15.37 22.94 -11.17
CA ASP A 32 -15.56 24.09 -10.27
C ASP A 32 -16.33 23.67 -9.01
N LYS A 33 -17.40 22.87 -9.17
CA LYS A 33 -18.12 22.26 -8.04
C LYS A 33 -17.19 21.36 -7.21
N ALA A 34 -16.32 20.58 -7.86
CA ALA A 34 -15.30 19.78 -7.16
C ALA A 34 -14.30 20.65 -6.39
N SER A 35 -13.87 21.78 -6.95
CA SER A 35 -12.99 22.75 -6.28
C SER A 35 -13.65 23.34 -5.03
N HIS A 36 -14.93 23.73 -5.12
CA HIS A 36 -15.70 24.21 -3.97
C HIS A 36 -15.83 23.14 -2.88
N LEU A 37 -16.17 21.90 -3.24
CA LEU A 37 -16.26 20.78 -2.31
C LEU A 37 -14.91 20.53 -1.61
N ALA A 38 -13.80 20.53 -2.34
CA ALA A 38 -12.48 20.36 -1.77
C ALA A 38 -12.12 21.49 -0.78
N GLN A 39 -12.47 22.74 -1.08
CA GLN A 39 -12.27 23.84 -0.14
C GLN A 39 -13.11 23.68 1.12
N GLN A 40 -14.37 23.22 1.01
CA GLN A 40 -15.22 22.90 2.17
C GLN A 40 -14.63 21.78 3.03
N ILE A 41 -14.07 20.74 2.41
CA ILE A 41 -13.38 19.65 3.12
C ILE A 41 -12.15 20.20 3.86
N LYS A 42 -11.30 21.01 3.20
CA LYS A 42 -10.13 21.65 3.83
C LYS A 42 -10.54 22.48 5.05
N ASN A 43 -11.56 23.33 4.91
CA ASN A 43 -12.07 24.16 6.00
C ASN A 43 -12.59 23.29 7.15
N SER A 44 -13.39 22.25 6.85
CA SER A 44 -13.93 21.33 7.86
C SER A 44 -12.83 20.60 8.64
N ILE A 45 -11.76 20.15 7.97
CA ILE A 45 -10.62 19.51 8.62
C ILE A 45 -9.88 20.53 9.50
N ARG A 46 -9.64 21.74 9.00
CA ARG A 46 -9.00 22.81 9.76
C ARG A 46 -9.79 23.20 10.99
N ASP A 47 -11.11 23.29 10.89
CA ASP A 47 -11.97 23.72 11.97
C ASP A 47 -12.11 22.65 13.06
N LYS A 48 -12.37 21.39 12.65
CA LYS A 48 -12.67 20.29 13.59
C LYS A 48 -11.42 19.61 14.13
N VAL A 49 -10.36 19.48 13.33
CA VAL A 49 -9.15 18.70 13.67
C VAL A 49 -7.93 19.60 13.90
N LYS A 50 -8.01 20.89 13.55
CA LYS A 50 -6.89 21.85 13.67
C LYS A 50 -5.65 21.46 12.85
N LEU A 51 -5.85 20.75 11.73
CA LEU A 51 -4.81 20.36 10.78
C LEU A 51 -5.09 20.97 9.41
N SER A 52 -4.05 21.25 8.63
CA SER A 52 -4.16 21.57 7.20
C SER A 52 -4.00 20.30 6.36
N CYS A 53 -4.54 20.33 5.14
CA CYS A 53 -4.33 19.28 4.15
C CYS A 53 -4.19 19.89 2.76
N SER A 54 -3.55 19.18 1.83
CA SER A 54 -3.53 19.55 0.42
C SER A 54 -4.43 18.62 -0.38
N ILE A 55 -5.15 19.15 -1.36
CA ILE A 55 -6.06 18.37 -2.20
C ILE A 55 -5.72 18.61 -3.67
N GLY A 56 -5.65 17.53 -4.44
CA GLY A 56 -5.58 17.56 -5.90
C GLY A 56 -6.86 17.02 -6.50
N ILE A 57 -7.38 17.69 -7.53
CA ILE A 57 -8.59 17.30 -8.25
C ILE A 57 -8.21 17.04 -9.71
N SER A 58 -8.58 15.87 -10.23
CA SER A 58 -8.39 15.49 -11.62
C SER A 58 -9.38 14.40 -12.05
N SER A 59 -9.37 14.04 -13.33
CA SER A 59 -10.15 12.95 -13.92
C SER A 59 -9.76 11.53 -13.52
N ASN A 60 -8.58 11.31 -12.92
CA ASN A 60 -8.15 10.00 -12.42
C ASN A 60 -7.21 10.13 -11.20
N LYS A 61 -6.96 8.99 -10.53
CA LYS A 61 -6.16 8.92 -9.29
C LYS A 61 -4.73 9.38 -9.49
N LEU A 62 -4.06 8.93 -10.55
CA LEU A 62 -2.69 9.31 -10.88
C LEU A 62 -2.50 10.83 -10.89
N ILE A 63 -3.30 11.54 -11.69
CA ILE A 63 -3.15 13.00 -11.83
C ILE A 63 -3.59 13.71 -10.56
N ALA A 64 -4.66 13.25 -9.90
CA ALA A 64 -5.11 13.82 -8.64
C ALA A 64 -4.01 13.74 -7.56
N LYS A 65 -3.27 12.62 -7.50
CA LYS A 65 -2.13 12.45 -6.60
C LYS A 65 -1.03 13.46 -6.89
N ILE A 66 -0.61 13.59 -8.16
CA ILE A 66 0.42 14.54 -8.58
C ILE A 66 -0.01 15.97 -8.25
N ALA A 67 -1.25 16.33 -8.56
CA ALA A 67 -1.84 17.64 -8.28
C ALA A 67 -1.87 17.95 -6.78
N SER A 68 -2.14 16.94 -5.93
CA SER A 68 -2.18 17.10 -4.47
C SER A 68 -0.82 17.46 -3.86
N ASP A 69 0.27 17.02 -4.49
CA ASP A 69 1.64 17.31 -4.06
C ASP A 69 2.15 18.65 -4.63
N PHE A 70 1.61 19.11 -5.76
CA PHE A 70 2.12 20.25 -6.54
C PHE A 70 2.18 21.58 -5.77
N ARG A 71 1.22 21.84 -4.87
CA ARG A 71 1.13 23.08 -4.08
C ARG A 71 1.21 22.84 -2.57
N LYS A 72 1.85 21.76 -2.13
CA LYS A 72 2.06 21.54 -0.68
C LYS A 72 2.93 22.64 -0.06
N PRO A 73 2.71 23.01 1.21
CA PRO A 73 1.62 22.59 2.11
C PRO A 73 0.32 23.40 1.93
N ASP A 74 -0.79 22.90 2.48
CA ASP A 74 -2.13 23.52 2.44
C ASP A 74 -2.63 23.94 1.04
N GLY A 75 -2.18 23.25 -0.01
CA GLY A 75 -2.54 23.56 -1.40
C GLY A 75 -3.92 23.06 -1.84
N LEU A 76 -4.43 23.65 -2.92
CA LEU A 76 -5.54 23.12 -3.71
C LEU A 76 -5.15 23.26 -5.19
N THR A 77 -5.12 22.16 -5.91
CA THR A 77 -4.74 22.13 -7.32
C THR A 77 -5.84 21.40 -8.12
N VAL A 78 -6.34 22.07 -9.16
CA VAL A 78 -7.33 21.49 -10.08
C VAL A 78 -6.66 21.30 -11.44
N VAL A 79 -6.72 20.07 -11.96
CA VAL A 79 -6.23 19.70 -13.28
C VAL A 79 -7.39 19.08 -14.04
N SER A 80 -8.02 19.86 -14.92
CA SER A 80 -9.08 19.38 -15.79
C SER A 80 -8.50 18.54 -16.95
N PRO A 81 -9.30 17.67 -17.60
CA PRO A 81 -8.81 16.72 -18.62
C PRO A 81 -8.00 17.39 -19.74
N GLU A 82 -8.45 18.57 -20.19
CA GLU A 82 -7.81 19.35 -21.25
C GLU A 82 -6.48 19.99 -20.83
N LYS A 83 -6.19 20.07 -19.52
CA LYS A 83 -4.95 20.63 -18.97
C LYS A 83 -3.95 19.56 -18.53
N VAL A 84 -4.33 18.27 -18.56
CA VAL A 84 -3.47 17.18 -18.06
C VAL A 84 -2.12 17.15 -18.77
N GLU A 85 -2.12 17.24 -20.10
CA GLU A 85 -0.88 17.20 -20.89
C GLU A 85 0.04 18.38 -20.56
N GLU A 86 -0.48 19.60 -20.59
CA GLU A 86 0.29 20.82 -20.27
C GLU A 86 0.82 20.80 -18.82
N PHE A 87 0.03 20.28 -17.90
CA PHE A 87 0.40 20.16 -16.49
C PHE A 87 1.54 19.16 -16.30
N LEU A 88 1.43 17.97 -16.89
CA LEU A 88 2.43 16.92 -16.74
C LEU A 88 3.77 17.26 -17.38
N GLU A 89 3.77 17.81 -18.60
CA GLU A 89 5.01 18.03 -19.36
C GLU A 89 6.02 18.95 -18.67
N LYS A 90 5.56 19.80 -17.75
CA LYS A 90 6.39 20.73 -16.98
C LYS A 90 7.08 20.07 -15.77
N LEU A 91 6.68 18.86 -15.40
CA LEU A 91 7.14 18.21 -14.18
C LEU A 91 8.39 17.35 -14.42
N LYS A 92 9.20 17.22 -13.37
CA LYS A 92 10.26 16.21 -13.30
C LYS A 92 9.65 14.81 -13.23
N ILE A 93 10.34 13.83 -13.78
CA ILE A 93 9.89 12.42 -13.81
C ILE A 93 9.55 11.89 -12.40
N ARG A 94 10.28 12.36 -11.38
CA ARG A 94 10.07 11.97 -9.98
C ARG A 94 8.70 12.32 -9.40
N ALA A 95 7.95 13.22 -10.06
CA ALA A 95 6.59 13.54 -9.68
C ALA A 95 5.63 12.36 -9.91
N ILE A 96 5.94 11.42 -10.81
CA ILE A 96 5.08 10.28 -11.11
C ILE A 96 5.12 9.28 -9.93
N PRO A 97 3.97 8.97 -9.30
CA PRO A 97 3.85 7.92 -8.30
C PRO A 97 4.45 6.61 -8.80
N GLY A 98 5.16 5.87 -7.94
CA GLY A 98 5.80 4.62 -8.32
C GLY A 98 7.17 4.75 -9.01
N ILE A 99 7.59 5.95 -9.45
CA ILE A 99 8.98 6.18 -9.86
C ILE A 99 9.78 6.59 -8.63
N GLY A 100 10.60 5.68 -8.12
CA GLY A 100 11.53 5.91 -6.99
C GLY A 100 12.90 6.43 -7.44
N LYS A 101 13.77 6.73 -6.45
CA LYS A 101 15.13 7.26 -6.69
C LYS A 101 15.95 6.45 -7.69
N LYS A 102 15.91 5.11 -7.60
CA LYS A 102 16.67 4.23 -8.51
C LYS A 102 16.19 4.33 -9.96
N THR A 103 14.88 4.31 -10.17
CA THR A 103 14.28 4.45 -11.50
C THR A 103 14.56 5.84 -12.08
N GLU A 104 14.48 6.88 -11.26
CA GLU A 104 14.85 8.25 -11.63
C GLU A 104 16.32 8.34 -12.05
N GLU A 105 17.26 7.78 -11.27
CA GLU A 105 18.69 7.76 -11.61
C GLU A 105 18.95 7.07 -12.95
N GLN A 106 18.28 5.95 -13.23
CA GLN A 106 18.38 5.25 -14.52
C GLN A 106 17.88 6.09 -15.68
N LEU A 107 16.74 6.78 -15.51
CA LEU A 107 16.17 7.66 -16.55
C LEU A 107 17.05 8.89 -16.80
N ILE A 108 17.65 9.46 -15.75
CA ILE A 108 18.63 10.55 -15.87
C ILE A 108 19.86 10.09 -16.66
N GLN A 109 20.35 8.85 -16.44
CA GLN A 109 21.45 8.28 -17.24
C GLN A 109 21.08 8.10 -18.73
N MET A 110 19.79 8.01 -19.04
CA MET A 110 19.26 8.03 -20.42
C MET A 110 19.04 9.46 -20.96
N ASN A 111 19.46 10.49 -20.24
CA ASN A 111 19.23 11.92 -20.52
C ASN A 111 17.75 12.32 -20.52
N LEU A 112 16.95 11.69 -19.64
CA LEU A 112 15.54 12.00 -19.46
C LEU A 112 15.33 12.58 -18.06
N GLU A 113 14.90 13.83 -17.98
CA GLU A 113 14.67 14.50 -16.69
C GLU A 113 13.22 14.90 -16.45
N THR A 114 12.50 15.22 -17.52
CA THR A 114 11.12 15.68 -17.46
C THR A 114 10.15 14.63 -17.99
N ILE A 115 8.88 14.73 -17.59
CA ILE A 115 7.82 13.88 -18.15
C ILE A 115 7.73 14.07 -19.67
N LYS A 116 7.95 15.30 -20.16
CA LYS A 116 8.01 15.60 -21.59
C LYS A 116 9.11 14.82 -22.32
N ASP A 117 10.28 14.66 -21.72
CA ASP A 117 11.35 13.87 -22.30
C ASP A 117 11.00 12.39 -22.32
N LEU A 118 10.51 11.87 -21.20
CA LEU A 118 10.17 10.46 -21.05
C LEU A 118 9.04 10.02 -21.99
N LYS A 119 8.09 10.92 -22.28
CA LYS A 119 6.96 10.68 -23.20
C LYS A 119 7.40 10.36 -24.63
N LYS A 120 8.63 10.75 -25.04
CA LYS A 120 9.20 10.45 -26.36
C LYS A 120 9.56 8.97 -26.53
N LEU A 121 9.73 8.21 -25.45
CA LEU A 121 10.04 6.79 -25.52
C LEU A 121 8.83 5.95 -25.92
N ASP A 122 9.08 4.94 -26.74
CA ASP A 122 8.10 3.89 -27.01
C ASP A 122 8.00 2.87 -25.87
N VAL A 123 6.91 2.11 -25.87
CA VAL A 123 6.64 1.10 -24.84
C VAL A 123 7.64 -0.06 -24.88
N PHE A 124 8.24 -0.37 -26.03
CA PHE A 124 9.19 -1.47 -26.16
C PHE A 124 10.51 -1.17 -25.45
N THR A 125 11.00 0.07 -25.60
CA THR A 125 12.17 0.59 -24.91
C THR A 125 11.96 0.58 -23.40
N LEU A 126 10.83 1.10 -22.93
CA LEU A 126 10.48 1.08 -21.51
C LEU A 126 10.35 -0.34 -20.95
N ASN A 127 9.75 -1.27 -21.71
CA ASN A 127 9.63 -2.66 -21.31
C ASN A 127 10.97 -3.39 -21.27
N LYS A 128 11.91 -3.04 -22.14
CA LYS A 128 13.27 -3.60 -22.14
C LYS A 128 14.05 -3.17 -20.90
N GLU A 129 13.99 -1.88 -20.55
CA GLU A 129 14.76 -1.33 -19.43
C GLU A 129 14.14 -1.67 -18.06
N PHE A 130 12.82 -1.64 -17.94
CA PHE A 130 12.12 -1.75 -16.65
C PHE A 130 11.28 -3.02 -16.48
N GLY A 131 11.23 -3.87 -17.50
CA GLY A 131 10.34 -5.02 -17.56
C GLY A 131 8.90 -4.63 -17.94
N ARG A 132 8.16 -5.58 -18.51
CA ARG A 132 6.84 -5.35 -19.12
C ARG A 132 5.85 -4.60 -18.23
N LYS A 133 5.74 -4.98 -16.95
CA LYS A 133 4.77 -4.38 -16.02
C LYS A 133 5.11 -2.92 -15.72
N HIS A 134 6.36 -2.63 -15.34
CA HIS A 134 6.76 -1.28 -14.95
C HIS A 134 6.92 -0.37 -16.18
N GLY A 135 7.43 -0.89 -17.29
CA GLY A 135 7.54 -0.16 -18.55
C GLY A 135 6.19 0.28 -19.09
N THR A 136 5.19 -0.61 -19.09
CA THR A 136 3.80 -0.27 -19.49
C THR A 136 3.19 0.78 -18.55
N TYR A 137 3.42 0.66 -17.23
CA TYR A 137 2.98 1.66 -16.27
C TYR A 137 3.56 3.05 -16.55
N ILE A 138 4.90 3.14 -16.71
CA ILE A 138 5.57 4.41 -17.02
C ILE A 138 5.02 5.00 -18.32
N PHE A 139 4.87 4.18 -19.36
CA PHE A 139 4.35 4.61 -20.66
C PHE A 139 2.97 5.25 -20.58
N ASN A 140 2.06 4.69 -19.79
CA ASN A 140 0.72 5.23 -19.57
C ASN A 140 0.74 6.45 -18.65
N ALA A 141 1.54 6.40 -17.57
CA ALA A 141 1.58 7.46 -16.56
C ALA A 141 2.08 8.80 -17.12
N VAL A 142 3.09 8.79 -18.00
CA VAL A 142 3.58 10.03 -18.65
C VAL A 142 2.58 10.65 -19.63
N ARG A 143 1.54 9.89 -20.01
CA ARG A 143 0.41 10.34 -20.84
C ARG A 143 -0.84 10.63 -20.01
N GLY A 144 -0.73 10.54 -18.67
CA GLY A 144 -1.82 10.75 -17.74
C GLY A 144 -2.94 9.72 -17.80
N ILE A 145 -2.65 8.53 -18.33
CA ILE A 145 -3.62 7.44 -18.47
C ILE A 145 -3.54 6.55 -17.22
N ASP A 146 -4.65 6.47 -16.50
CA ASP A 146 -4.86 5.58 -15.37
C ASP A 146 -6.37 5.29 -15.25
N ASP A 147 -6.74 4.04 -15.51
CA ASP A 147 -8.13 3.58 -15.48
C ASP A 147 -8.48 2.87 -14.16
N GLU A 148 -7.58 2.88 -13.17
CA GLU A 148 -7.87 2.26 -11.88
C GLU A 148 -8.90 3.12 -11.12
N PRO A 149 -10.11 2.59 -10.84
CA PRO A 149 -11.13 3.36 -10.15
C PRO A 149 -10.73 3.59 -8.69
N VAL A 150 -11.34 4.63 -8.09
CA VAL A 150 -11.40 4.74 -6.64
C VAL A 150 -12.27 3.61 -6.14
N LYS A 151 -11.73 2.76 -5.26
CA LYS A 151 -12.47 1.62 -4.72
C LYS A 151 -12.36 1.54 -3.22
N GLU A 152 -13.41 1.02 -2.59
CA GLU A 152 -13.33 0.74 -1.16
C GLU A 152 -12.17 -0.23 -0.87
N ARG A 153 -11.46 0.02 0.23
CA ARG A 153 -10.35 -0.82 0.63
C ARG A 153 -10.87 -2.23 0.92
N GLU A 154 -10.43 -3.19 0.11
CA GLU A 154 -10.75 -4.60 0.31
C GLU A 154 -10.31 -5.08 1.70
N ALA A 155 -11.02 -6.10 2.21
CA ALA A 155 -10.65 -6.76 3.44
C ALA A 155 -9.19 -7.23 3.35
N SER A 156 -8.45 -7.12 4.46
CA SER A 156 -7.06 -7.56 4.48
C SER A 156 -6.98 -9.04 4.10
N ILE A 157 -6.12 -9.38 3.16
CA ILE A 157 -5.85 -10.78 2.75
C ILE A 157 -4.83 -11.47 3.67
N GLN A 158 -4.08 -10.67 4.44
CA GLN A 158 -3.09 -11.14 5.40
C GLN A 158 -2.89 -10.13 6.54
N TYR A 159 -2.39 -10.62 7.67
CA TYR A 159 -1.87 -9.80 8.75
C TYR A 159 -0.43 -10.19 9.05
N SER A 160 0.43 -9.23 9.35
CA SER A 160 1.83 -9.50 9.69
C SER A 160 2.40 -8.50 10.68
N LYS A 161 3.42 -8.95 11.41
CA LYS A 161 4.25 -8.16 12.31
C LYS A 161 5.71 -8.43 11.99
N LEU A 162 6.52 -7.38 11.94
CA LEU A 162 7.94 -7.42 11.62
C LEU A 162 8.67 -6.48 12.57
N SER A 163 9.70 -6.97 13.25
CA SER A 163 10.53 -6.18 14.16
C SER A 163 11.99 -6.19 13.73
N THR A 164 12.69 -5.08 13.99
CA THR A 164 14.16 -5.01 13.87
C THR A 164 14.76 -5.45 15.18
N LEU A 165 15.65 -6.44 15.12
CA LEU A 165 16.24 -7.04 16.32
C LEU A 165 17.24 -6.08 16.96
N LYS A 166 17.42 -6.20 18.28
CA LYS A 166 18.41 -5.40 19.04
C LYS A 166 19.84 -5.66 18.59
N LYS A 167 20.10 -6.86 18.07
CA LYS A 167 21.35 -7.27 17.45
C LYS A 167 21.03 -8.26 16.34
N ASP A 168 21.83 -8.22 15.27
CA ASP A 168 21.74 -9.23 14.22
C ASP A 168 22.12 -10.58 14.82
N SER A 169 21.26 -11.60 14.66
CA SER A 169 21.44 -12.88 15.35
C SER A 169 21.04 -14.08 14.50
N LYS A 170 21.66 -15.22 14.78
CA LYS A 170 21.23 -16.55 14.32
C LYS A 170 20.96 -17.50 15.50
N ASP A 171 21.05 -16.97 16.72
CA ASP A 171 20.79 -17.70 17.95
C ASP A 171 19.30 -18.04 18.04
N TYR A 172 18.99 -19.33 18.16
CA TYR A 172 17.62 -19.81 18.11
C TYR A 172 16.80 -19.27 19.28
N ASP A 173 17.32 -19.34 20.51
CA ASP A 173 16.57 -18.94 21.72
C ASP A 173 16.22 -17.45 21.67
N PHE A 174 17.19 -16.61 21.29
CA PHE A 174 16.96 -15.17 21.09
C PHE A 174 15.90 -14.91 20.01
N LEU A 175 15.97 -15.59 18.86
CA LEU A 175 15.00 -15.40 17.79
C LEU A 175 13.62 -15.93 18.16
N ALA A 176 13.54 -17.06 18.88
CA ALA A 176 12.31 -17.66 19.33
C ALA A 176 11.58 -16.73 20.32
N GLU A 177 12.28 -16.15 21.29
CA GLU A 177 11.70 -15.18 22.23
C GLU A 177 11.05 -13.99 21.50
N ASN A 178 11.78 -13.37 20.56
CA ASN A 178 11.26 -12.26 19.75
C ASN A 178 10.08 -12.71 18.87
N LEU A 179 10.13 -13.92 18.30
CA LEU A 179 9.05 -14.46 17.49
C LEU A 179 7.77 -14.68 18.30
N MET A 180 7.89 -15.16 19.54
CA MET A 180 6.74 -15.40 20.42
C MET A 180 6.04 -14.11 20.80
N GLU A 181 6.80 -13.03 21.05
CA GLU A 181 6.25 -11.69 21.27
C GLU A 181 5.48 -11.20 20.04
N LEU A 182 6.09 -11.32 18.85
CA LEU A 182 5.43 -10.95 17.59
C LEU A 182 4.15 -11.78 17.32
N CYS A 183 4.12 -13.05 17.72
CA CYS A 183 2.92 -13.88 17.61
C CYS A 183 1.80 -13.36 18.51
N ARG A 184 2.10 -12.91 19.74
CA ARG A 184 1.10 -12.32 20.64
C ARG A 184 0.53 -11.03 20.05
N GLU A 185 1.39 -10.12 19.60
CA GLU A 185 0.96 -8.88 18.96
C GLU A 185 0.11 -9.12 17.70
N LEU A 186 0.52 -10.09 16.87
CA LEU A 186 -0.24 -10.44 15.67
C LEU A 186 -1.59 -11.05 16.04
N HIS A 187 -1.64 -11.86 17.10
CA HIS A 187 -2.86 -12.47 17.59
C HIS A 187 -3.88 -11.44 18.10
N GLU A 188 -3.45 -10.38 18.79
CA GLU A 188 -4.32 -9.27 19.17
C GLU A 188 -4.99 -8.61 17.95
N VAL A 189 -4.23 -8.44 16.86
CA VAL A 189 -4.77 -7.92 15.60
C VAL A 189 -5.80 -8.88 15.00
N ILE A 190 -5.51 -10.18 15.00
CA ILE A 190 -6.43 -11.21 14.49
C ILE A 190 -7.74 -11.22 15.28
N GLN A 191 -7.66 -11.19 16.61
CA GLN A 191 -8.82 -11.16 17.50
C GLN A 191 -9.65 -9.88 17.31
N LYS A 192 -9.00 -8.72 17.28
CA LYS A 192 -9.68 -7.43 17.06
C LYS A 192 -10.46 -7.37 15.74
N ASN A 193 -10.01 -8.09 14.73
CA ASN A 193 -10.66 -8.15 13.42
C ASN A 193 -11.60 -9.36 13.26
N ASN A 194 -11.82 -10.17 14.31
CA ASN A 194 -12.65 -11.38 14.28
C ASN A 194 -12.34 -12.33 13.12
N ARG A 195 -11.04 -12.54 12.84
CA ARG A 195 -10.59 -13.41 11.75
C ARG A 195 -9.99 -14.73 12.26
N ARG A 196 -10.06 -15.75 11.42
CA ARG A 196 -9.27 -16.99 11.48
C ARG A 196 -8.28 -17.00 10.32
N PHE A 197 -7.21 -17.76 10.44
CA PHE A 197 -6.20 -17.94 9.41
C PHE A 197 -5.98 -19.42 9.11
N LYS A 198 -5.62 -19.74 7.87
CA LYS A 198 -5.25 -21.11 7.46
C LYS A 198 -3.77 -21.22 7.10
N SER A 199 -3.07 -20.11 6.88
CA SER A 199 -1.65 -20.11 6.57
C SER A 199 -0.86 -19.30 7.60
N ILE A 200 0.27 -19.83 8.05
CA ILE A 200 1.22 -19.16 8.95
C ILE A 200 2.55 -19.08 8.21
N GLY A 201 3.24 -17.95 8.33
CA GLY A 201 4.61 -17.82 7.83
C GLY A 201 5.49 -16.96 8.72
N ILE A 202 6.79 -17.14 8.54
CA ILE A 202 7.83 -16.29 9.11
C ILE A 202 8.61 -15.62 8.00
N GLN A 203 9.19 -14.46 8.31
CA GLN A 203 10.01 -13.68 7.41
C GLN A 203 11.28 -13.23 8.11
N PHE A 204 12.43 -13.46 7.47
CA PHE A 204 13.72 -12.92 7.85
C PHE A 204 14.16 -11.86 6.86
N ILE A 205 14.62 -10.73 7.38
CA ILE A 205 15.49 -9.81 6.63
C ILE A 205 16.88 -10.00 7.22
N GLN A 206 17.82 -10.43 6.38
CA GLN A 206 19.17 -10.76 6.80
C GLN A 206 20.03 -9.49 6.92
N SER A 207 21.24 -9.63 7.48
CA SER A 207 22.20 -8.53 7.63
C SER A 207 22.61 -7.90 6.29
N ASP A 208 22.60 -8.68 5.20
CA ASP A 208 22.82 -8.22 3.82
C ASP A 208 21.56 -7.67 3.14
N LEU A 209 20.47 -7.49 3.91
CA LEU A 209 19.15 -7.02 3.48
C LEU A 209 18.40 -7.96 2.53
N THR A 210 18.87 -9.19 2.31
CA THR A 210 18.11 -10.20 1.58
C THR A 210 16.90 -10.68 2.39
N ASN A 211 15.81 -11.00 1.69
CA ASN A 211 14.57 -11.51 2.30
C ASN A 211 14.50 -13.03 2.16
N LYS A 212 14.18 -13.72 3.27
CA LYS A 212 13.84 -15.16 3.28
C LYS A 212 12.49 -15.33 3.95
N THR A 213 11.60 -16.11 3.36
CA THR A 213 10.28 -16.40 3.93
C THR A 213 10.03 -17.89 3.95
N LYS A 214 9.41 -18.38 5.02
CA LYS A 214 8.92 -19.76 5.11
C LYS A 214 7.48 -19.76 5.58
N SER A 215 6.63 -20.61 5.03
CA SER A 215 5.22 -20.66 5.40
C SER A 215 4.67 -22.07 5.33
N ARG A 216 3.59 -22.30 6.06
CA ARG A 216 2.87 -23.57 6.12
C ARG A 216 1.37 -23.33 6.10
N MET A 217 0.69 -24.15 5.33
CA MET A 217 -0.77 -24.25 5.33
C MET A 217 -1.22 -25.25 6.40
N LEU A 218 -2.21 -24.86 7.20
CA LEU A 218 -2.87 -25.70 8.18
C LEU A 218 -4.01 -26.48 7.53
N LYS A 219 -4.40 -27.59 8.15
CA LYS A 219 -5.54 -28.41 7.70
C LYS A 219 -6.85 -27.63 7.80
N ASN A 220 -7.09 -26.99 8.95
CA ASN A 220 -8.29 -26.22 9.24
C ASN A 220 -7.94 -24.78 9.63
N PRO A 221 -8.76 -23.77 9.27
CA PRO A 221 -8.60 -22.42 9.77
C PRO A 221 -8.69 -22.37 11.29
N THR A 222 -7.80 -21.59 11.92
CA THR A 222 -7.76 -21.42 13.37
C THR A 222 -7.59 -19.94 13.74
N SER A 223 -7.88 -19.62 14.98
CA SER A 223 -7.58 -18.33 15.59
C SER A 223 -6.86 -18.53 16.92
N SER A 224 -6.23 -19.69 17.16
CA SER A 224 -5.51 -20.01 18.40
C SER A 224 -4.10 -19.41 18.39
N LEU A 225 -3.70 -18.83 19.52
CA LEU A 225 -2.35 -18.32 19.73
C LEU A 225 -1.35 -19.47 19.84
N GLU A 226 -1.74 -20.56 20.50
CA GLU A 226 -0.92 -21.76 20.69
C GLU A 226 -0.55 -22.39 19.35
N GLU A 227 -1.52 -22.55 18.44
CA GLU A 227 -1.27 -23.04 17.08
C GLU A 227 -0.38 -22.08 16.29
N LEU A 228 -0.56 -20.76 16.44
CA LEU A 228 0.30 -19.77 15.80
C LEU A 228 1.76 -19.91 16.28
N GLN A 229 1.97 -19.90 17.59
CA GLN A 229 3.29 -19.98 18.22
C GLN A 229 4.00 -21.29 17.90
N LYS A 230 3.30 -22.42 18.01
CA LYS A 230 3.85 -23.76 17.72
C LYS A 230 4.32 -23.87 16.27
N ASN A 231 3.51 -23.43 15.31
CA ASN A 231 3.89 -23.51 13.90
C ASN A 231 4.96 -22.48 13.54
N ALA A 232 4.94 -21.27 14.12
CA ALA A 232 5.97 -20.27 13.92
C ALA A 232 7.33 -20.75 14.45
N ASP A 233 7.37 -21.39 15.63
CA ASP A 233 8.57 -21.99 16.20
C ASP A 233 9.15 -23.10 15.31
N GLN A 234 8.28 -23.98 14.82
CA GLN A 234 8.72 -25.04 13.92
C GLN A 234 9.28 -24.47 12.62
N LEU A 235 8.61 -23.48 12.03
CA LEU A 235 9.13 -22.78 10.86
C LEU A 235 10.48 -22.09 11.14
N LEU A 236 10.68 -21.55 12.34
CA LEU A 236 11.94 -20.93 12.76
C LEU A 236 13.08 -21.96 12.77
N LYS A 237 12.87 -23.11 13.42
CA LYS A 237 13.85 -24.23 13.42
C LYS A 237 14.26 -24.60 12.01
N GLU A 238 13.27 -24.90 11.17
CA GLU A 238 13.54 -25.34 9.80
C GLU A 238 14.09 -24.21 8.91
N ALA A 239 13.90 -22.93 9.26
CA ALA A 239 14.48 -21.82 8.50
C ALA A 239 15.94 -21.54 8.89
N LEU A 240 16.34 -21.94 10.11
CA LEU A 240 17.68 -21.79 10.65
C LEU A 240 18.64 -22.93 10.26
N GLU A 241 18.14 -24.11 9.88
CA GLU A 241 18.97 -25.27 9.47
C GLU A 241 20.05 -24.91 8.45
N ASP A 242 19.70 -24.14 7.41
CA ASP A 242 20.62 -23.69 6.35
C ASP A 242 21.04 -22.21 6.45
N GLN A 243 20.83 -21.59 7.62
CA GLN A 243 20.98 -20.15 7.76
C GLN A 243 22.44 -19.74 8.01
N LYS A 244 23.09 -19.19 6.98
CA LYS A 244 24.47 -18.69 7.06
C LYS A 244 24.55 -17.27 7.64
N ASN A 245 23.70 -16.38 7.17
CA ASN A 245 23.69 -14.97 7.56
C ASN A 245 22.86 -14.76 8.83
N THR A 246 23.24 -13.76 9.62
CA THR A 246 22.45 -13.32 10.76
C THR A 246 21.15 -12.66 10.30
N VAL A 247 20.10 -12.82 11.09
CA VAL A 247 18.81 -12.18 10.92
C VAL A 247 18.88 -10.79 11.55
N ARG A 248 18.52 -9.75 10.79
CA ARG A 248 18.42 -8.36 11.23
C ARG A 248 16.98 -7.98 11.59
N ARG A 249 16.01 -8.49 10.82
CA ARG A 249 14.58 -8.32 11.12
C ARG A 249 13.86 -9.66 11.09
N LEU A 250 12.97 -9.86 12.04
CA LEU A 250 12.19 -11.06 12.21
C LEU A 250 10.71 -10.73 12.18
N GLY A 251 9.93 -11.51 11.45
CA GLY A 251 8.50 -11.30 11.31
C GLY A 251 7.70 -12.58 11.26
N VAL A 252 6.43 -12.45 11.61
CA VAL A 252 5.40 -13.48 11.51
C VAL A 252 4.23 -12.92 10.71
N LYS A 253 3.61 -13.77 9.90
CA LYS A 253 2.45 -13.44 9.09
C LYS A 253 1.42 -14.56 9.12
N VAL A 254 0.16 -14.17 8.98
CA VAL A 254 -0.95 -15.09 8.73
C VAL A 254 -1.69 -14.67 7.47
N SER A 255 -2.18 -15.62 6.69
CA SER A 255 -2.98 -15.39 5.48
C SER A 255 -4.07 -16.46 5.35
N GLU A 256 -4.80 -16.46 4.23
CA GLU A 256 -6.01 -17.28 4.05
C GLU A 256 -7.03 -16.98 5.14
N LEU A 257 -7.35 -15.68 5.25
CA LEU A 257 -8.21 -15.16 6.29
C LEU A 257 -9.67 -15.53 6.03
N SER A 258 -10.35 -16.00 7.07
CA SER A 258 -11.78 -16.30 7.06
C SER A 258 -12.45 -15.68 8.28
N GLU A 259 -13.76 -15.46 8.22
CA GLU A 259 -14.49 -15.00 9.39
C GLU A 259 -14.58 -16.09 10.45
N ILE A 260 -14.57 -15.67 11.71
CA ILE A 260 -15.04 -16.53 12.80
C ILE A 260 -16.56 -16.67 12.60
N ARG A 261 -17.00 -17.60 11.74
CA ARG A 261 -18.42 -17.93 11.63
C ARG A 261 -18.90 -18.42 13.00
N GLY A 262 -19.96 -17.80 13.50
CA GLY A 262 -20.74 -18.31 14.63
C GLY A 262 -21.53 -19.56 14.24
N GLN A 263 -22.56 -19.89 15.02
CA GLN A 263 -23.48 -20.98 14.68
C GLN A 263 -24.10 -20.74 13.30
N SER A 264 -23.84 -21.65 12.36
CA SER A 264 -24.55 -21.72 11.10
C SER A 264 -25.97 -22.23 11.36
N ASP A 265 -26.96 -21.70 10.64
CA ASP A 265 -28.31 -22.28 10.64
C ASP A 265 -28.25 -23.71 10.11
N ILE A 266 -29.02 -24.64 10.68
CA ILE A 266 -29.08 -26.04 10.22
C ILE A 266 -29.51 -26.12 8.74
N THR A 267 -30.18 -25.09 8.25
CA THR A 267 -30.63 -24.97 6.85
C THR A 267 -29.55 -24.49 5.88
N SER A 268 -28.44 -23.93 6.37
CA SER A 268 -27.37 -23.36 5.52
C SER A 268 -26.40 -24.40 4.92
N TYR A 269 -26.73 -25.68 5.05
CA TYR A 269 -26.02 -26.82 4.48
C TYR A 269 -26.77 -27.50 3.32
N PHE A 270 -27.91 -26.93 2.88
CA PHE A 270 -28.69 -27.41 1.74
C PHE A 270 -28.60 -26.43 0.56
#